data_AF-A0A820Q118-F1
#
_entry.id   AF-A0A820Q118-F1
#
_cell.length_a   1.000
_cell.length_b   1.000
_cell.length_c   1.000
_cell.angle_alpha   90.00
_cell.angle_beta   90.00
_cell.angle_gamma   90.00
#
_symmetry.space_group_name_H-M   'P 1'
#
loop_
_entity.id
_entity.type
_entity.pdbx_description
1 polymer ?
#
loop_
_entity_poly.entity_id
_entity_poly.type
_entity_poly.pdbx_seq_one_letter_code
_entity_poly.pdbx_strand_id
1 'polypeptide(L)' 'MIAALIKATRDEDYDVRRVVCQALGNLGEQAATNEVIAALINAMRDEAHSVRWEACEALGNFGEKAATNE' A
#
# COMPACT_ATOMS: atom_id res chain seq x y z
N MET A 1 -14.69 -2.21 2.64
CA MET A 1 -14.02 -0.98 2.16
C MET A 1 -12.55 -1.25 1.86
N ILE A 2 -11.75 -1.70 2.85
CA ILE A 2 -10.33 -2.05 2.65
C ILE A 2 -10.13 -3.09 1.52
N ALA A 3 -10.97 -4.13 1.43
CA ALA A 3 -10.88 -5.11 0.34
C ALA A 3 -10.99 -4.50 -1.08
N ALA A 4 -11.77 -3.43 -1.25
CA ALA A 4 -11.87 -2.74 -2.53
C ALA A 4 -10.59 -1.94 -2.84
N LEU A 5 -9.99 -1.29 -1.83
CA LEU A 5 -8.70 -0.63 -1.95
C LEU A 5 -7.59 -1.64 -2.30
N ILE A 6 -7.54 -2.78 -1.62
CA ILE A 6 -6.57 -3.85 -1.95
C ILE A 6 -6.70 -4.27 -3.42
N LYS A 7 -7.92 -4.44 -3.93
CA LYS A 7 -8.14 -4.78 -5.35
C LYS A 7 -7.62 -3.68 -6.28
N ALA A 8 -7.85 -2.42 -5.92
CA ALA A 8 -7.45 -1.25 -6.72
C ALA A 8 -5.93 -0.98 -6.71
N THR A 9 -5.13 -1.69 -5.88
CA THR A 9 -3.65 -1.66 -5.98
C THR A 9 -3.13 -2.25 -7.30
N ARG A 10 -3.99 -2.92 -8.08
CA ARG A 10 -3.68 -3.53 -9.38
C ARG A 10 -4.48 -2.90 -10.53
N ASP A 11 -5.01 -1.71 -10.32
CA ASP A 11 -5.71 -0.98 -11.37
C ASP A 11 -4.79 -0.69 -12.56
N GLU A 12 -5.33 -0.62 -13.77
CA GLU A 12 -4.55 -0.35 -14.98
C GLU A 12 -3.99 1.07 -14.95
N ASP A 13 -4.70 2.01 -14.33
CA ASP A 13 -4.26 3.39 -14.18
C ASP A 13 -3.29 3.53 -12.99
N TYR A 14 -2.06 3.96 -13.29
CA TYR A 14 -1.03 4.16 -12.27
C TYR A 14 -1.41 5.24 -11.25
N ASP A 15 -2.21 6.24 -11.64
CA ASP A 15 -2.68 7.28 -10.71
C ASP A 15 -3.69 6.70 -9.71
N VAL A 16 -4.53 5.75 -10.13
CA VAL A 16 -5.42 5.01 -9.22
C VAL A 16 -4.58 4.18 -8.25
N ARG A 17 -3.62 3.40 -8.73
CA ARG A 17 -2.72 2.60 -7.87
C ARG A 17 -1.98 3.48 -6.85
N ARG A 18 -1.49 4.64 -7.28
CA ARG A 18 -0.78 5.62 -6.44
C ARG A 18 -1.66 6.14 -5.32
N VAL A 19 -2.85 6.64 -5.66
CA VAL A 19 -3.81 7.18 -4.68
C VAL A 19 -4.30 6.10 -3.73
N VAL A 20 -4.42 4.86 -4.18
CA VAL A 20 -4.77 3.73 -3.32
C VAL A 20 -3.67 3.46 -2.29
N CYS A 21 -2.39 3.46 -2.68
CA CYS A 21 -1.28 3.30 -1.73
C CYS A 21 -1.29 4.42 -0.67
N GLN A 22 -1.45 5.67 -1.11
CA GLN A 22 -1.58 6.82 -0.23
C GLN A 22 -2.76 6.67 0.74
N ALA A 23 -3.94 6.28 0.24
CA ALA A 23 -5.13 6.09 1.05
C ALA A 23 -4.94 4.99 2.10
N LEU A 24 -4.31 3.87 1.72
CA LEU A 24 -3.99 2.79 2.65
C LEU A 24 -3.03 3.27 3.75
N GLY A 25 -1.99 4.02 3.40
CA GLY A 25 -1.08 4.62 4.38
C GLY A 25 -1.76 5.59 5.34
N ASN A 26 -2.68 6.42 4.85
CA ASN A 26 -3.43 7.38 5.66
C ASN A 26 -4.43 6.75 6.63
N LEU A 27 -4.79 5.48 6.45
CA LEU A 27 -5.55 4.73 7.45
C LEU A 27 -4.68 4.38 8.69
N GLY A 28 -3.36 4.50 8.57
CA GLY A 28 -2.38 4.27 9.64
C GLY A 28 -2.36 2.83 10.15
N GLU A 29 -1.74 2.64 11.32
CA GLU A 29 -1.51 1.32 11.93
C GLU A 29 -2.76 0.46 12.16
N GLN A 30 -3.96 1.05 12.16
CA GLN A 30 -5.21 0.30 12.32
C GLN A 30 -5.55 -0.54 11.09
N ALA A 31 -5.06 -0.16 9.91
CA ALA A 31 -5.28 -0.87 8.65
C ALA A 31 -4.11 -1.79 8.26
N ALA A 32 -3.07 -1.88 9.08
CA ALA A 32 -1.89 -2.73 8.86
C ALA A 32 -2.21 -4.23 9.06
N THR A 33 -3.05 -4.78 8.19
CA THR A 33 -3.28 -6.23 8.10
C THR A 33 -2.26 -6.86 7.15
N ASN A 34 -2.05 -8.17 7.26
CA ASN A 34 -1.12 -8.89 6.40
C ASN A 34 -1.46 -8.73 4.91
N GLU A 35 -2.75 -8.67 4.56
CA GLU A 35 -3.19 -8.48 3.17
C GLU A 35 -2.85 -7.08 2.65
N VAL A 36 -3.00 -6.04 3.48
CA VAL A 36 -2.66 -4.66 3.11
C VAL A 36 -1.14 -4.53 2.98
N ILE A 37 -0.39 -5.07 3.94
CA ILE A 37 1.08 -5.06 3.90
C ILE A 37 1.59 -5.79 2.65
N ALA A 38 1.06 -6.99 2.35
CA ALA A 38 1.42 -7.73 1.15
C ALA A 38 1.06 -6.98 -0.14
N ALA A 39 -0.07 -6.27 -0.18
CA ALA A 39 -0.45 -5.44 -1.32
C ALA A 39 0.56 -4.27 -1.52
N LEU A 40 0.95 -3.59 -0.46
CA LEU A 40 1.92 -2.50 -0.51
C LEU A 40 3.34 -2.98 -0.87
N ILE A 41 3.78 -4.13 -0.35
CA ILE A 41 5.07 -4.75 -0.74
C ILE A 41 5.09 -5.06 -2.25
N ASN A 42 3.97 -5.53 -2.82
CA ASN A 42 3.87 -5.72 -4.26
C ASN A 42 3.94 -4.38 -5.02
N ALA A 43 3.28 -3.33 -4.51
CA ALA A 43 3.30 -1.99 -5.10
C ALA A 43 4.69 -1.33 -5.07
N MET A 44 5.61 -1.74 -4.17
CA MET A 44 7.01 -1.33 -4.23
C MET A 44 7.74 -1.80 -5.50
N ARG A 45 7.17 -2.75 -6.25
CA ARG A 45 7.70 -3.24 -7.53
C ARG A 45 6.98 -2.66 -8.74
N ASP A 46 6.11 -1.66 -8.52
CA ASP A 46 5.34 -1.04 -9.59
C ASP A 46 6.24 -0.32 -10.61
N GLU A 47 5.79 -0.28 -11.86
CA GLU A 47 6.47 0.42 -12.96
C GLU A 47 6.58 1.94 -12.69
N ALA A 48 5.55 2.52 -12.08
CA ALA A 48 5.47 3.95 -11.82
C ALA A 48 6.23 4.31 -10.53
N HIS A 49 7.20 5.22 -10.64
CA HIS A 49 8.00 5.64 -9.49
C HIS A 49 7.17 6.25 -8.36
N SER A 50 6.08 6.94 -8.70
CA SER A 50 5.17 7.56 -7.74
C SER A 50 4.37 6.52 -6.96
N VAL A 51 3.97 5.40 -7.58
CA VAL A 51 3.34 4.27 -6.88
C VAL A 51 4.32 3.63 -5.89
N ARG A 52 5.57 3.40 -6.33
CA ARG A 52 6.61 2.86 -5.45
C ARG A 52 6.89 3.76 -4.24
N TRP A 53 6.92 5.07 -4.46
CA TRP A 53 7.10 6.05 -3.39
C TRP A 53 5.99 5.95 -2.35
N GLU A 54 4.73 6.04 -2.79
CA GLU A 54 3.57 5.99 -1.90
C GLU A 54 3.45 4.64 -1.18
N ALA A 55 3.87 3.54 -1.82
CA ALA A 55 3.91 2.23 -1.17
C ALA A 55 4.90 2.20 -0.01
N CYS A 56 6.11 2.75 -0.19
CA CYS A 56 7.09 2.87 0.88
C CYS A 56 6.62 3.80 2.00
N GLU A 57 6.02 4.93 1.66
CA GLU A 57 5.46 5.88 2.64
C GLU A 57 4.33 5.25 3.46
N ALA A 58 3.41 4.53 2.79
CA ALA A 58 2.32 3.83 3.45
C ALA A 58 2.80 2.75 4.42
N LEU A 59 3.84 1.98 4.05
CA LEU A 59 4.46 1.01 4.95
C LEU A 59 5.14 1.70 6.14
N GLY A 60 5.78 2.85 5.93
CA GLY A 60 6.32 3.67 7.02
C GLY A 60 5.23 4.15 8.00
N ASN A 61 4.07 4.53 7.48
CA ASN A 61 2.91 4.97 8.28
C ASN A 61 2.26 3.84 9.11
N PHE A 62 2.56 2.58 8.78
CA PHE A 62 2.14 1.43 9.57
C PHE A 62 3.11 1.07 10.71
N GLY A 63 4.26 1.75 10.79
CA GLY A 63 5.21 1.62 11.89
C GLY A 63 5.64 0.18 12.16
N GLU A 64 5.71 -0.21 13.43
CA GLU A 64 6.13 -1.55 13.86
C GLU A 64 5.22 -2.66 13.32
N LYS A 65 3.95 -2.37 12.99
CA LYS A 65 3.06 -3.37 12.41
C LYS A 65 3.41 -3.74 10.98
N ALA A 66 4.14 -2.88 10.28
CA ALA A 66 4.69 -3.21 8.96
C ALA A 66 5.88 -4.15 9.04
N ALA A 67 6.53 -4.25 10.21
CA ALA A 67 7.67 -5.13 10.41
C ALA A 67 7.18 -6.58 10.49
N THR A 68 7.09 -7.23 9.33
CA THR A 68 6.84 -8.66 9.25
C THR A 68 8.14 -9.40 9.49
N ASN A 69 8.12 -10.39 10.38
CA ASN A 69 9.20 -11.36 10.52
C ASN A 69 9.10 -12.33 9.32
N GLU A 70 9.71 -11.98 8.18
CA GLU A 70 10.14 -13.02 7.24
C GLU A 70 11.33 -13.80 7.83
#